data_AF-A0A4Q2XN74-F1
#
_entry.id   AF-A0A4Q2XN74-F1
#
_cell.length_a   1.000
_cell.length_b   1.000
_cell.length_c   1.000
_cell.angle_alpha   90.00
_cell.angle_beta   90.00
_cell.angle_gamma   90.00
#
_symmetry.space_group_name_H-M   'P 1'
#
loop_
_entity.id
_entity.type
_entity.pdbx_description
1 polymer ?
#
loop_
_entity_poly.entity_id
_entity_poly.type
_entity_poly.pdbx_seq_one_letter_code
_entity_poly.pdbx_strand_id
1 'polypeptide(L)'
;MRKDFADLLKWSGEITTDAAGTAEVPLEFPDNLTTWKARVWVLGSGTRVGEGSTEIITSKDLLVRLQAPRFLVERDEAILSAVVHNEHPMEKDVKISLELDGTAVTAADGKPSTVKIPAKGEARVDWKVKAAGEGIAKVRMRAETQGDGDAVERDLPVRVHGMARQDAWSRVLEPGVPSLKIPVEVPDKLREEQTKLTVRFSPTVAGAVVDAIPYLAEYPYGCTEQTLNRFIPAVIAQRMLKDMNLNLTEIRTKRANLNPQELGDAVERSGQWRQWQGNPVFDETKLKEMVASGVEKLASMRNGDGGWGWFSGHGEKSYPHTTAVVVHGLLTGKAAGASVNDGMLTGGIAWLSAYEDEQVQALNRFADREEKTKAGITVKPSEVQEKA
;
A
#
# COMPACT_ATOMS: atom_id res chain seq x y z
N MET A 1 -3.28 -15.51 34.62
CA MET A 1 -3.52 -15.90 33.21
C MET A 1 -3.23 -14.68 32.37
N ARG A 2 -2.41 -14.85 31.34
CA ARG A 2 -1.86 -13.81 30.46
C ARG A 2 -2.65 -13.78 29.17
N LYS A 3 -3.19 -12.62 28.82
CA LYS A 3 -4.10 -12.42 27.68
C LYS A 3 -3.86 -11.09 26.96
N ASP A 4 -3.30 -10.09 27.64
CA ASP A 4 -2.96 -8.81 27.03
C ASP A 4 -1.52 -8.85 26.53
N PHE A 5 -1.35 -8.75 25.21
CA PHE A 5 -0.05 -8.83 24.59
C PHE A 5 0.15 -7.71 23.59
N ALA A 6 0.73 -6.62 24.06
CA ALA A 6 0.99 -5.46 23.24
C ALA A 6 2.39 -5.52 22.61
N ASP A 7 2.52 -4.94 21.42
CA ASP A 7 3.82 -4.70 20.78
C ASP A 7 4.43 -3.35 21.21
N LEU A 8 3.61 -2.45 21.76
CA LEU A 8 3.99 -1.12 22.20
C LEU A 8 3.41 -0.86 23.59
N LEU A 9 4.27 -0.56 24.57
CA LEU A 9 3.84 -0.12 25.90
C LEU A 9 3.17 1.25 25.85
N LYS A 10 3.87 2.22 25.26
CA LYS A 10 3.46 3.62 25.27
C LYS A 10 4.21 4.40 24.20
N TRP A 11 3.48 5.29 23.54
CA TRP A 11 4.04 6.39 22.75
C TRP A 11 3.60 7.71 23.36
N SER A 12 4.52 8.65 23.53
CA SER A 12 4.22 9.99 24.06
C SER A 12 4.91 11.01 23.17
N GLY A 13 4.11 11.76 22.42
CA GLY A 13 4.62 12.72 21.43
C GLY A 13 5.16 14.02 22.04
N GLU A 14 4.77 14.33 23.28
CA GLU A 14 5.22 15.51 24.00
C GLU A 14 5.39 15.16 25.48
N ILE A 15 6.59 15.40 26.00
CA ILE A 15 6.93 15.26 27.42
C ILE A 15 7.71 16.51 27.80
N THR A 16 7.23 17.24 28.82
CA THR A 16 7.94 18.40 29.35
C THR A 16 8.84 17.95 30.49
N THR A 17 10.13 18.27 30.40
CA THR A 17 11.06 18.06 31.50
C THR A 17 10.91 19.15 32.56
N ASP A 18 11.20 18.82 33.81
CA ASP A 18 11.32 19.79 34.88
C ASP A 18 12.55 20.71 34.70
N ALA A 19 12.75 21.63 35.65
CA ALA A 19 13.87 22.57 35.65
C ALA A 19 15.26 21.89 35.72
N ALA A 20 15.32 20.63 36.16
CA ALA A 20 16.54 19.83 36.21
C ALA A 20 16.73 18.97 34.94
N GLY A 21 15.81 19.04 33.97
CA GLY A 21 15.86 18.25 32.74
C GLY A 21 15.34 16.82 32.90
N THR A 22 14.60 16.52 33.98
CA THR A 22 14.05 15.19 34.27
C THR A 22 12.57 15.12 33.91
N ALA A 23 12.10 13.95 33.46
CA ALA A 23 10.68 13.68 33.27
C ALA A 23 10.37 12.24 33.71
N GLU A 24 9.24 12.06 34.37
CA GLU A 24 8.73 10.74 34.76
C GLU A 24 7.55 10.35 33.88
N VAL A 25 7.60 9.14 33.33
CA VAL A 25 6.53 8.59 32.49
C VAL A 25 6.02 7.32 33.15
N PRO A 26 4.77 7.31 33.66
CA PRO A 26 4.20 6.08 34.20
C PRO A 26 3.99 5.07 33.07
N LEU A 27 4.41 3.83 33.33
CA LEU A 27 4.30 2.68 32.43
C LEU A 27 3.47 1.60 33.11
N GLU A 28 2.47 1.09 32.40
CA GLU A 28 1.74 -0.12 32.77
C GLU A 28 2.22 -1.24 31.85
N PHE A 29 2.65 -2.35 32.43
CA PHE A 29 3.19 -3.48 31.66
C PHE A 29 2.05 -4.46 31.34
N PRO A 30 1.88 -4.85 30.07
CA PRO A 30 0.94 -5.89 29.67
C PRO A 30 1.51 -7.26 30.05
N ASP A 31 0.80 -8.34 29.70
CA ASP A 31 1.18 -9.70 30.07
C ASP A 31 2.35 -10.29 29.24
N ASN A 32 3.05 -9.49 28.43
CA ASN A 32 4.25 -9.93 27.73
C ASN A 32 5.38 -10.18 28.74
N LEU A 33 5.98 -11.36 28.67
CA LEU A 33 7.24 -11.67 29.34
C LEU A 33 8.35 -11.55 28.30
N THR A 34 8.96 -10.37 28.22
CA THR A 34 9.91 -10.00 27.16
C THR A 34 10.89 -8.93 27.64
N THR A 35 11.85 -8.59 26.79
CA THR A 35 12.65 -7.37 26.95
C THR A 35 12.01 -6.24 26.18
N TRP A 36 11.62 -5.19 26.89
CA TRP A 36 11.09 -3.95 26.33
C TRP A 36 12.22 -2.97 26.05
N LYS A 37 12.18 -2.32 24.90
CA LYS A 37 13.14 -1.28 24.53
C LYS A 37 12.49 0.09 24.57
N ALA A 38 12.89 0.92 25.52
CA ALA A 38 12.50 2.32 25.57
C ALA A 38 13.47 3.15 24.73
N ARG A 39 12.95 4.02 23.87
CA ARG A 39 13.72 5.02 23.11
C ARG A 39 13.13 6.40 23.36
N VAL A 40 14.01 7.39 23.50
CA VAL A 40 13.64 8.77 23.78
C VAL A 40 14.41 9.66 22.83
N TRP A 41 13.70 10.61 22.21
CA TRP A 41 14.29 11.70 21.44
C TRP A 41 13.94 13.02 22.11
N VAL A 42 14.91 13.92 22.21
CA VAL A 42 14.75 15.23 22.85
C VAL A 42 15.08 16.32 21.85
N LEU A 43 14.21 17.33 21.76
CA LEU A 43 14.40 18.53 20.97
C LEU A 43 14.71 19.70 21.92
N GLY A 44 15.96 20.15 21.91
CA GLY A 44 16.42 21.30 22.67
C GLY A 44 16.37 22.62 21.87
N SER A 45 16.58 23.74 22.56
CA SER A 45 16.63 25.06 21.90
C SER A 45 17.72 25.13 20.82
N GLY A 46 17.45 25.90 19.76
CA GLY A 46 18.39 26.07 18.63
C GLY A 46 18.57 24.81 17.80
N THR A 47 17.49 24.07 17.53
CA THR A 47 17.47 22.85 16.70
C THR A 47 18.40 21.74 17.18
N ARG A 48 18.68 21.67 18.48
CA ARG A 48 19.52 20.61 19.05
C ARG A 48 18.69 19.35 19.27
N VAL A 49 19.28 18.19 18.97
CA VAL A 49 18.62 16.89 19.11
C VAL A 49 19.48 15.97 19.97
N GLY A 50 18.84 15.19 20.84
CA GLY A 50 19.46 14.09 21.59
C GLY A 50 18.63 12.81 21.49
N GLU A 51 19.28 11.65 21.64
CA GLU A 51 18.63 10.34 21.70
C GLU A 51 19.18 9.53 22.88
N GLY A 52 18.31 8.73 23.51
CA GLY A 52 18.69 7.75 24.52
C GLY A 52 17.84 6.47 24.41
N SER A 53 18.38 5.35 24.89
CA SER A 53 17.63 4.09 24.96
C SER A 53 18.01 3.25 26.17
N THR A 54 17.07 2.45 26.66
CA THR A 54 17.28 1.48 27.74
C THR A 54 16.40 0.24 27.53
N GLU A 55 16.75 -0.84 28.22
CA GLU A 55 16.02 -2.11 28.19
C GLU A 55 15.41 -2.43 29.55
N ILE A 56 14.19 -2.94 29.55
CA ILE A 56 13.44 -3.33 30.76
C ILE A 56 12.93 -4.75 30.56
N ILE A 57 13.29 -5.66 31.46
CA ILE A 57 12.95 -7.09 31.35
C ILE A 57 11.74 -7.40 32.23
N THR A 58 10.71 -8.00 31.63
CA THR A 58 9.58 -8.61 32.36
C THR A 58 9.68 -10.14 32.26
N SER A 59 9.74 -10.83 33.40
CA SER A 59 9.90 -12.29 33.45
C SER A 59 9.14 -12.90 34.64
N LYS A 60 8.95 -14.21 34.59
CA LYS A 60 8.46 -15.06 35.68
C LYS A 60 9.40 -16.24 35.85
N ASP A 61 9.46 -16.80 37.05
CA ASP A 61 10.32 -17.96 37.33
C ASP A 61 9.81 -19.24 36.65
N LEU A 62 8.50 -19.40 36.51
CA LEU A 62 7.88 -20.37 35.60
C LEU A 62 7.09 -19.62 34.52
N LEU A 63 7.39 -19.89 33.25
CA LEU A 63 6.71 -19.25 32.13
C LEU A 63 6.34 -20.27 31.04
N VAL A 64 5.14 -20.16 30.49
CA VAL A 64 4.68 -20.96 29.35
C VAL A 64 4.54 -20.09 28.10
N ARG A 65 5.08 -20.58 26.97
CA ARG A 65 4.94 -19.96 25.66
C ARG A 65 4.09 -20.85 24.76
N LEU A 66 2.97 -20.31 24.31
CA LEU A 66 2.14 -20.91 23.28
C LEU A 66 2.80 -20.70 21.92
N GLN A 67 3.14 -21.79 21.24
CA GLN A 67 3.52 -21.82 19.83
C GLN A 67 2.32 -22.30 19.02
N ALA A 68 1.72 -21.39 18.25
CA ALA A 68 0.59 -21.66 17.39
C ALA A 68 0.75 -20.90 16.06
N PRO A 69 0.22 -21.43 14.95
CA PRO A 69 0.05 -20.66 13.73
C PRO A 69 -0.79 -19.40 13.98
N ARG A 70 -0.64 -18.39 13.13
CA ARG A 70 -1.43 -17.14 13.22
C ARG A 70 -2.92 -17.37 12.95
N PHE A 71 -3.24 -18.38 12.14
CA PHE A 71 -4.58 -18.86 11.84
C PHE A 71 -4.47 -20.31 11.34
N LEU A 72 -5.59 -21.02 11.38
CA LEU A 72 -5.78 -22.29 10.68
C LEU A 72 -6.80 -22.10 9.55
N VAL A 73 -6.80 -23.00 8.60
CA VAL A 73 -7.89 -23.18 7.64
C VAL A 73 -8.66 -24.43 8.05
N GLU A 74 -9.98 -24.44 7.87
CA GLU A 74 -10.80 -25.63 8.09
C GLU A 74 -10.16 -26.85 7.39
N ARG A 75 -10.17 -28.00 8.08
CA ARG A 75 -9.53 -29.28 7.71
C ARG A 75 -8.02 -29.34 7.92
N ASP A 76 -7.36 -28.25 8.31
CA ASP A 76 -5.96 -28.29 8.70
C ASP A 76 -5.76 -29.19 9.92
N GLU A 77 -4.65 -29.92 9.91
CA GLU A 77 -4.10 -30.60 11.08
C GLU A 77 -2.79 -29.91 11.44
N ALA A 78 -2.70 -29.47 12.70
CA ALA A 78 -1.58 -28.68 13.19
C ALA A 78 -1.11 -29.19 14.55
N ILE A 79 0.12 -28.83 14.90
CA ILE A 79 0.68 -29.06 16.24
C ILE A 79 0.70 -27.73 16.97
N LEU A 80 0.01 -27.67 18.11
CA LEU A 80 0.17 -26.59 19.08
C LEU A 80 1.17 -27.05 20.13
N SER A 81 2.15 -26.20 20.43
CA SER A 81 3.22 -26.55 21.38
C SER A 81 3.25 -25.58 22.56
N ALA A 82 3.32 -26.12 23.77
CA ALA A 82 3.72 -25.37 24.95
C ALA A 82 5.23 -25.51 25.11
N VAL A 83 5.95 -24.41 25.13
CA VAL A 83 7.34 -24.37 25.61
C VAL A 83 7.32 -23.77 27.01
N VAL A 84 7.66 -24.58 28.01
CA VAL A 84 7.67 -24.18 29.41
C VAL A 84 9.11 -24.04 29.86
N HIS A 85 9.47 -22.86 30.37
CA HIS A 85 10.79 -22.61 30.95
C HIS A 85 10.69 -22.62 32.47
N ASN A 86 11.68 -23.26 33.10
CA ASN A 86 11.86 -23.30 34.54
C ASN A 86 13.12 -22.48 34.90
N GLU A 87 12.93 -21.24 35.31
CA GLU A 87 13.99 -20.36 35.80
C GLU A 87 14.29 -20.54 37.29
N HIS A 88 13.63 -21.49 37.98
CA HIS A 88 13.98 -21.82 39.36
C HIS A 88 15.38 -22.48 39.44
N PRO A 89 16.07 -22.38 40.59
CA PRO A 89 17.38 -23.02 40.79
C PRO A 89 17.30 -24.54 40.98
N MET A 90 16.11 -25.13 40.98
CA MET A 90 15.86 -26.56 41.19
C MET A 90 14.97 -27.12 40.08
N GLU A 91 15.07 -28.43 39.85
CA GLU A 91 14.14 -29.16 38.99
C GLU A 91 12.71 -29.06 39.53
N LYS A 92 11.73 -28.96 38.63
CA LYS A 92 10.30 -28.91 38.97
C LYS A 92 9.52 -29.95 38.17
N ASP A 93 8.61 -30.64 38.84
CA ASP A 93 7.52 -31.37 38.19
C ASP A 93 6.44 -30.36 37.78
N VAL A 94 6.21 -30.20 36.48
CA VAL A 94 5.26 -29.23 35.94
C VAL A 94 4.14 -29.95 35.21
N LYS A 95 2.90 -29.70 35.65
CA LYS A 95 1.68 -30.16 34.96
C LYS A 95 1.31 -29.14 33.89
N ILE A 96 1.20 -29.61 32.65
CA ILE A 96 0.93 -28.78 31.48
C ILE A 96 -0.36 -29.24 30.82
N SER A 97 -1.27 -28.32 30.53
CA SER A 97 -2.56 -28.62 29.91
C SER A 97 -2.93 -27.64 28.81
N LEU A 98 -3.61 -28.16 27.78
CA LEU A 98 -4.25 -27.41 26.71
C LEU A 98 -5.76 -27.43 26.92
N GLU A 99 -6.38 -26.26 27.03
CA GLU A 99 -7.84 -26.09 26.98
C GLU A 99 -8.18 -25.36 25.67
N LEU A 100 -9.16 -25.91 24.94
CA LEU A 100 -9.70 -25.31 23.72
C LEU A 100 -11.18 -24.98 23.97
N ASP A 101 -11.59 -23.77 23.59
CA ASP A 101 -12.99 -23.36 23.59
C ASP A 101 -13.61 -23.51 22.20
N GLY A 102 -14.91 -23.81 22.17
CA GLY A 102 -15.72 -23.90 20.96
C GLY A 102 -15.54 -25.18 20.15
N THR A 103 -16.25 -25.23 19.02
CA THR A 103 -16.26 -26.36 18.07
C THR A 103 -15.30 -26.19 16.90
N ALA A 104 -14.64 -25.02 16.76
CA ALA A 104 -13.82 -24.69 15.60
C ALA A 104 -12.47 -25.43 15.57
N VAL A 105 -11.90 -25.76 16.73
CA VAL A 105 -10.66 -26.54 16.85
C VAL A 105 -10.87 -27.66 17.87
N THR A 106 -10.46 -28.87 17.50
CA THR A 106 -10.53 -30.06 18.37
C THR A 106 -9.14 -30.64 18.57
N ALA A 107 -8.83 -31.09 19.79
CA ALA A 107 -7.59 -31.81 20.07
C ALA A 107 -7.82 -33.31 19.94
N ALA A 108 -6.91 -34.02 19.27
CA ALA A 108 -6.95 -35.48 19.21
C ALA A 108 -6.72 -36.10 20.60
N ASP A 109 -5.79 -35.52 21.37
CA ASP A 109 -5.33 -36.02 22.68
C ASP A 109 -5.24 -34.87 23.70
N GLY A 110 -6.36 -34.31 24.16
CA GLY A 110 -6.39 -33.16 25.09
C GLY A 110 -5.98 -33.45 26.56
N LYS A 111 -5.20 -34.50 26.82
CA LYS A 111 -4.86 -34.89 28.20
C LYS A 111 -3.74 -34.00 28.76
N PRO A 112 -3.85 -33.56 30.02
CA PRO A 112 -2.73 -32.93 30.72
C PRO A 112 -1.52 -33.86 30.78
N SER A 113 -0.33 -33.29 30.63
CA SER A 113 0.94 -34.00 30.72
C SER A 113 1.78 -33.44 31.87
N THR A 114 2.38 -34.30 32.68
CA THR A 114 3.35 -33.87 33.70
C THR A 114 4.76 -34.13 33.19
N VAL A 115 5.60 -33.09 33.22
CA VAL A 115 6.98 -33.16 32.71
C VAL A 115 7.93 -32.65 33.80
N LYS A 116 9.05 -33.36 33.99
CA LYS A 116 10.18 -32.89 34.80
C LYS A 116 11.00 -31.91 33.99
N ILE A 117 11.14 -30.68 34.47
CA ILE A 117 11.92 -29.63 33.82
C ILE A 117 13.12 -29.31 34.70
N PRO A 118 14.37 -29.51 34.23
CA PRO A 118 15.58 -29.19 34.98
C PRO A 118 15.63 -27.73 35.43
N ALA A 119 16.44 -27.43 36.44
CA ALA A 119 16.75 -26.06 36.82
C ALA A 119 17.34 -25.29 35.63
N LYS A 120 16.87 -24.06 35.40
CA LYS A 120 17.27 -23.24 34.24
C LYS A 120 17.07 -23.93 32.88
N GLY A 121 16.13 -24.86 32.81
CA GLY A 121 15.83 -25.65 31.63
C GLY A 121 14.47 -25.33 31.02
N GLU A 122 14.18 -25.96 29.89
CA GLU A 122 12.88 -25.88 29.23
C GLU A 122 12.39 -27.26 28.80
N ALA A 123 11.09 -27.40 28.63
CA ALA A 123 10.47 -28.57 28.03
C ALA A 123 9.37 -28.18 27.06
N ARG A 124 9.19 -29.01 26.03
CA ARG A 124 8.16 -28.84 25.00
C ARG A 124 7.12 -29.94 25.11
N VAL A 125 5.84 -29.57 25.09
CA VAL A 125 4.71 -30.50 25.01
C VAL A 125 3.86 -30.14 23.80
N ASP A 126 3.53 -31.15 23.00
CA ASP A 126 2.86 -31.01 21.71
C ASP A 126 1.47 -31.63 21.75
N TRP A 127 0.48 -30.92 21.20
CA TRP A 127 -0.87 -31.41 20.98
C TRP A 127 -1.21 -31.33 19.50
N LYS A 128 -1.62 -32.46 18.93
CA LYS A 128 -2.21 -32.49 17.58
C LYS A 128 -3.64 -31.97 17.66
N VAL A 129 -3.92 -30.95 16.87
CA VAL A 129 -5.26 -30.33 16.76
C VAL A 129 -5.73 -30.35 15.33
N LYS A 130 -7.05 -30.35 15.16
CA LYS A 130 -7.74 -30.29 13.88
C LYS A 130 -8.70 -29.12 13.85
N ALA A 131 -8.62 -28.32 12.79
CA ALA A 131 -9.57 -27.26 12.49
C ALA A 131 -10.86 -27.88 11.92
N ALA A 132 -11.93 -27.88 12.72
CA ALA A 132 -13.20 -28.52 12.41
C ALA A 132 -14.22 -27.59 11.74
N GLY A 133 -14.08 -26.27 11.89
CA GLY A 133 -14.99 -25.29 11.30
C GLY A 133 -14.49 -23.85 11.39
N GLU A 134 -15.01 -22.98 10.54
CA GLU A 134 -14.74 -21.54 10.57
C GLU A 134 -15.14 -20.93 11.92
N GLY A 135 -14.33 -19.99 12.42
CA GLY A 135 -14.63 -19.25 13.65
C GLY A 135 -13.37 -18.81 14.38
N ILE A 136 -13.51 -18.50 15.67
CA ILE A 136 -12.39 -18.17 16.55
C ILE A 136 -12.38 -19.19 17.68
N ALA A 137 -11.29 -19.94 17.83
CA ALA A 137 -11.08 -20.82 18.96
C ALA A 137 -10.23 -20.12 20.02
N LYS A 138 -10.63 -20.17 21.30
CA LYS A 138 -9.76 -19.70 22.39
C LYS A 138 -8.83 -20.83 22.80
N VAL A 139 -7.54 -20.60 22.67
CA VAL A 139 -6.48 -21.55 23.02
C VAL A 139 -5.88 -21.11 24.35
N ARG A 140 -6.03 -21.94 25.39
CA ARG A 140 -5.42 -21.71 26.71
C ARG A 140 -4.40 -22.80 27.00
N MET A 141 -3.16 -22.39 27.26
CA MET A 141 -2.14 -23.27 27.79
C MET A 141 -1.84 -22.91 29.24
N ARG A 142 -1.78 -23.91 30.11
CA ARG A 142 -1.42 -23.74 31.52
C ARG A 142 -0.23 -24.61 31.87
N ALA A 143 0.64 -24.07 32.71
CA ALA A 143 1.76 -24.77 33.33
C ALA A 143 1.71 -24.51 34.84
N GLU A 144 1.64 -25.56 35.64
CA GLU A 144 1.45 -25.49 37.09
C GLU A 144 2.49 -26.37 37.80
N THR A 145 3.12 -25.82 38.83
CA THR A 145 3.96 -26.58 39.75
C THR A 145 3.62 -26.19 41.19
N GLN A 146 4.31 -26.78 42.17
CA GLN A 146 4.09 -26.43 43.57
C GLN A 146 4.50 -24.98 43.83
N GLY A 147 3.52 -24.11 44.10
CA GLY A 147 3.72 -22.72 44.53
C GLY A 147 3.93 -21.71 43.40
N ASP A 148 3.93 -22.13 42.14
CA ASP A 148 4.09 -21.24 40.97
C ASP A 148 3.28 -21.78 39.78
N GLY A 149 2.90 -20.89 38.86
CA GLY A 149 2.05 -21.23 37.74
C GLY A 149 1.97 -20.12 36.72
N ASP A 150 1.84 -20.50 35.45
CA ASP A 150 1.63 -19.57 34.35
C ASP A 150 0.59 -20.09 33.37
N ALA A 151 -0.13 -19.17 32.74
CA ALA A 151 -1.15 -19.51 31.77
C ALA A 151 -1.22 -18.45 30.68
N VAL A 152 -1.38 -18.87 29.43
CA VAL A 152 -1.53 -18.00 28.25
C VAL A 152 -2.86 -18.31 27.57
N GLU A 153 -3.66 -17.29 27.30
CA GLU A 153 -4.83 -17.35 26.42
C GLU A 153 -4.55 -16.58 25.13
N ARG A 154 -4.87 -17.19 23.98
CA ARG A 154 -4.88 -16.52 22.68
C ARG A 154 -6.09 -16.94 21.86
N ASP A 155 -6.59 -15.99 21.07
CA ASP A 155 -7.57 -16.28 20.03
C ASP A 155 -6.84 -16.86 18.80
N LEU A 156 -7.30 -18.01 18.33
CA LEU A 156 -6.81 -18.69 17.12
C LEU A 156 -7.92 -18.68 16.07
N PRO A 157 -7.82 -17.81 15.05
CA PRO A 157 -8.79 -17.78 13.96
C PRO A 157 -8.71 -19.04 13.11
N VAL A 158 -9.86 -19.64 12.80
CA VAL A 158 -10.02 -20.69 11.80
C VAL A 158 -10.77 -20.09 10.62
N ARG A 159 -10.11 -20.04 9.46
CA ARG A 159 -10.67 -19.55 8.21
C ARG A 159 -11.41 -20.69 7.49
N VAL A 160 -12.42 -20.35 6.72
CA VAL A 160 -13.09 -21.32 5.85
C VAL A 160 -12.11 -21.96 4.86
N HIS A 161 -12.30 -23.25 4.58
CA HIS A 161 -11.58 -23.93 3.52
C HIS A 161 -12.15 -23.56 2.15
N GLY A 162 -11.50 -22.62 1.48
CA GLY A 162 -11.87 -22.20 0.14
C GLY A 162 -11.00 -21.05 -0.35
N MET A 163 -11.27 -20.60 -1.55
CA MET A 163 -10.67 -19.39 -2.11
C MET A 163 -11.77 -18.47 -2.62
N ALA A 164 -11.59 -17.16 -2.44
CA ALA A 164 -12.41 -16.19 -3.14
C ALA A 164 -12.11 -16.32 -4.65
N ARG A 165 -13.13 -16.68 -5.43
CA ARG A 165 -13.05 -16.70 -6.90
C ARG A 165 -13.86 -15.52 -7.44
N GLN A 166 -13.24 -14.73 -8.30
CA GLN A 166 -13.90 -13.65 -9.02
C GLN A 166 -13.73 -13.88 -10.52
N ASP A 167 -14.85 -14.15 -11.20
CA ASP A 167 -14.88 -14.24 -12.65
C ASP A 167 -15.40 -12.90 -13.19
N ALA A 168 -14.59 -12.24 -14.02
CA ALA A 168 -14.90 -10.93 -14.59
C ALA A 168 -15.09 -11.03 -16.11
N TRP A 169 -16.19 -10.45 -16.60
CA TRP A 169 -16.52 -10.39 -18.01
C TRP A 169 -16.86 -8.96 -18.42
N SER A 170 -16.49 -8.59 -19.64
CA SER A 170 -16.91 -7.33 -20.26
C SER A 170 -17.32 -7.57 -21.71
N ARG A 171 -18.38 -6.90 -22.15
CA ARG A 171 -18.90 -6.92 -23.53
C ARG A 171 -19.45 -5.55 -23.89
N VAL A 172 -19.41 -5.24 -25.18
CA VAL A 172 -20.03 -4.05 -25.77
C VAL A 172 -21.23 -4.50 -26.58
N LEU A 173 -22.41 -3.95 -26.31
CA LEU A 173 -23.60 -4.14 -27.13
C LEU A 173 -23.56 -3.13 -28.27
N GLU A 174 -23.22 -3.58 -29.47
CA GLU A 174 -23.17 -2.72 -30.66
C GLU A 174 -24.57 -2.27 -31.10
N PRO A 175 -24.68 -1.08 -31.72
CA PRO A 175 -25.95 -0.62 -32.29
C PRO A 175 -26.56 -1.66 -33.23
N GLY A 176 -27.85 -1.96 -33.06
CA GLY A 176 -28.57 -2.94 -33.88
C GLY A 176 -28.48 -4.39 -33.37
N VAL A 177 -27.65 -4.68 -32.37
CA VAL A 177 -27.61 -5.99 -31.71
C VAL A 177 -28.61 -6.00 -30.54
N PRO A 178 -29.61 -6.91 -30.52
CA PRO A 178 -30.69 -6.87 -29.52
C PRO A 178 -30.29 -7.42 -28.14
N SER A 179 -29.31 -8.33 -28.07
CA SER A 179 -28.88 -8.94 -26.80
C SER A 179 -27.49 -9.56 -26.90
N LEU A 180 -26.87 -9.77 -25.73
CA LEU A 180 -25.62 -10.51 -25.55
C LEU A 180 -25.81 -11.59 -24.49
N LYS A 181 -25.05 -12.68 -24.61
CA LYS A 181 -25.02 -13.75 -23.62
C LYS A 181 -23.62 -13.83 -23.01
N ILE A 182 -23.55 -13.95 -21.69
CA ILE A 182 -22.31 -14.17 -20.94
C ILE A 182 -22.48 -15.51 -20.21
N PRO A 183 -21.72 -16.56 -20.57
CA PRO A 183 -21.75 -17.81 -19.81
C PRO A 183 -21.10 -17.58 -18.44
N VAL A 184 -21.80 -17.98 -17.37
CA VAL A 184 -21.29 -17.96 -16.00
C VAL A 184 -21.35 -19.38 -15.47
N GLU A 185 -20.20 -19.88 -15.02
CA GLU A 185 -20.11 -21.17 -14.33
C GLU A 185 -20.38 -20.95 -12.85
N VAL A 186 -21.33 -21.68 -12.28
CA VAL A 186 -21.66 -21.64 -10.85
C VAL A 186 -21.12 -22.93 -10.22
N PRO A 187 -20.07 -22.86 -9.37
CA PRO A 187 -19.52 -24.06 -8.74
C PRO A 187 -20.50 -24.74 -7.79
N ASP A 188 -20.52 -26.09 -7.75
CA ASP A 188 -21.39 -26.85 -6.86
C ASP A 188 -21.17 -26.57 -5.35
N LYS A 189 -19.93 -26.19 -5.00
CA LYS A 189 -19.52 -25.86 -3.62
C LYS A 189 -19.31 -24.35 -3.51
N LEU A 190 -20.39 -23.62 -3.28
CA LEU A 190 -20.37 -22.18 -3.02
C LEU A 190 -21.00 -21.87 -1.66
N ARG A 191 -20.66 -20.70 -1.12
CA ARG A 191 -21.35 -20.11 0.04
C ARG A 191 -22.36 -19.12 -0.50
N GLU A 192 -23.65 -19.46 -0.41
CA GLU A 192 -24.73 -18.67 -1.00
C GLU A 192 -24.70 -17.22 -0.51
N GLU A 193 -24.46 -17.02 0.78
CA GLU A 193 -24.40 -15.72 1.44
C GLU A 193 -23.24 -14.82 0.97
N GLN A 194 -22.18 -15.42 0.41
CA GLN A 194 -21.01 -14.71 -0.13
C GLN A 194 -21.01 -14.65 -1.67
N THR A 195 -21.98 -15.31 -2.32
CA THR A 195 -22.04 -15.39 -3.77
C THR A 195 -22.79 -14.19 -4.34
N LYS A 196 -22.11 -13.39 -5.17
CA LYS A 196 -22.68 -12.18 -5.74
C LYS A 196 -22.42 -12.09 -7.24
N LEU A 197 -23.49 -11.96 -8.03
CA LEU A 197 -23.41 -11.53 -9.43
C LEU A 197 -23.67 -10.03 -9.52
N THR A 198 -22.68 -9.27 -9.99
CA THR A 198 -22.83 -7.83 -10.22
C THR A 198 -22.80 -7.55 -11.71
N VAL A 199 -23.93 -7.11 -12.28
CA VAL A 199 -24.02 -6.65 -13.67
C VAL A 199 -23.93 -5.14 -13.69
N ARG A 200 -22.99 -4.62 -14.48
CA ARG A 200 -22.82 -3.19 -14.72
C ARG A 200 -22.98 -2.92 -16.20
N PHE A 201 -23.84 -1.99 -16.54
CA PHE A 201 -24.01 -1.51 -17.90
C PHE A 201 -23.87 0.00 -17.89
N SER A 202 -23.27 0.52 -18.95
CA SER A 202 -23.22 1.95 -19.21
C SER A 202 -23.53 2.14 -20.69
N PRO A 203 -24.37 3.13 -21.06
CA PRO A 203 -24.59 3.47 -22.46
C PRO A 203 -23.32 4.01 -23.14
N THR A 204 -22.29 4.37 -22.36
CA THR A 204 -21.01 4.89 -22.87
C THR A 204 -19.85 4.64 -21.90
N VAL A 205 -18.65 4.41 -22.42
CA VAL A 205 -17.40 4.34 -21.62
C VAL A 205 -17.06 5.70 -20.98
N ALA A 206 -17.61 6.79 -21.51
CA ALA A 206 -17.34 8.15 -21.06
C ALA A 206 -17.56 8.37 -19.55
N GLY A 207 -18.54 7.69 -18.95
CA GLY A 207 -18.78 7.78 -17.51
C GLY A 207 -17.60 7.30 -16.67
N ALA A 208 -16.88 6.26 -17.12
CA ALA A 208 -15.76 5.69 -16.39
C ALA A 208 -14.53 6.62 -16.43
N VAL A 209 -14.31 7.30 -17.55
CA VAL A 209 -13.23 8.31 -17.69
C VAL A 209 -13.42 9.43 -16.68
N VAL A 210 -14.66 9.89 -16.51
CA VAL A 210 -15.01 10.98 -15.60
C VAL A 210 -14.75 10.61 -14.14
N ASP A 211 -14.97 9.36 -13.75
CA ASP A 211 -14.80 8.91 -12.36
C ASP A 211 -13.33 8.91 -11.90
N ALA A 212 -12.37 8.77 -12.82
CA ALA A 212 -10.93 8.77 -12.49
C ALA A 212 -10.34 10.17 -12.27
N ILE A 213 -10.99 11.22 -12.77
CA ILE A 213 -10.44 12.59 -12.77
C ILE A 213 -10.27 13.22 -11.37
N PRO A 214 -11.17 13.05 -10.38
CA PRO A 214 -11.02 13.72 -9.07
C PRO A 214 -9.72 13.34 -8.36
N TYR A 215 -9.34 12.06 -8.43
CA TYR A 215 -8.09 11.58 -7.85
C TYR A 215 -6.87 12.27 -8.48
N LEU A 216 -6.85 12.40 -9.81
CA LEU A 216 -5.77 13.08 -10.53
C LEU A 216 -5.75 14.59 -10.23
N ALA A 217 -6.93 15.21 -10.12
CA ALA A 217 -7.07 16.65 -9.87
C ALA A 217 -6.66 17.06 -8.45
N GLU A 218 -6.86 16.20 -7.45
CA GLU A 218 -6.59 16.50 -6.04
C GLU A 218 -5.28 15.87 -5.52
N TYR A 219 -4.53 15.14 -6.36
CA TYR A 219 -3.27 14.51 -5.99
C TYR A 219 -2.30 15.52 -5.33
N PRO A 220 -1.77 15.24 -4.11
CA PRO A 220 -1.13 16.25 -3.27
C PRO A 220 0.36 16.49 -3.57
N TYR A 221 0.94 15.73 -4.49
CA TYR A 221 2.36 15.81 -4.83
C TYR A 221 2.60 16.68 -6.08
N GLY A 222 3.83 17.20 -6.23
CA GLY A 222 4.13 18.32 -7.14
C GLY A 222 5.34 18.15 -8.05
N CYS A 223 5.73 16.92 -8.41
CA CYS A 223 6.75 16.69 -9.44
C CYS A 223 6.27 17.26 -10.80
N THR A 224 7.17 17.43 -11.76
CA THR A 224 6.82 18.00 -13.08
C THR A 224 5.70 17.21 -13.77
N GLU A 225 5.82 15.88 -13.81
CA GLU A 225 4.81 14.99 -14.42
C GLU A 225 3.47 15.05 -13.69
N GLN A 226 3.50 15.15 -12.35
CA GLN A 226 2.30 15.22 -11.52
C GLN A 226 1.56 16.54 -11.75
N THR A 227 2.30 17.64 -11.91
CA THR A 227 1.74 18.96 -12.22
C THR A 227 1.00 18.93 -13.57
N LEU A 228 1.58 18.29 -14.59
CA LEU A 228 0.93 18.10 -15.89
C LEU A 228 -0.33 17.21 -15.79
N ASN A 229 -0.20 16.05 -15.12
CA ASN A 229 -1.26 15.05 -15.02
C ASN A 229 -2.45 15.50 -14.16
N ARG A 230 -2.32 16.58 -13.39
CA ARG A 230 -3.39 17.15 -12.58
C ARG A 230 -4.48 17.82 -13.41
N PHE A 231 -4.15 18.34 -14.60
CA PHE A 231 -5.12 19.08 -15.42
C PHE A 231 -5.34 18.52 -16.82
N ILE A 232 -4.32 17.96 -17.48
CA ILE A 232 -4.46 17.46 -18.86
C ILE A 232 -5.57 16.40 -19.02
N PRO A 233 -5.68 15.37 -18.16
CA PRO A 233 -6.75 14.37 -18.27
C PRO A 233 -8.14 14.98 -18.16
N ALA A 234 -8.33 16.02 -17.33
CA ALA A 234 -9.61 16.70 -17.17
C ALA A 234 -10.00 17.50 -18.42
N VAL A 235 -9.04 18.15 -19.08
CA VAL A 235 -9.27 18.86 -20.35
C VAL A 235 -9.68 17.89 -21.46
N ILE A 236 -8.94 16.79 -21.61
CA ILE A 236 -9.24 15.75 -22.61
C ILE A 236 -10.62 15.15 -22.35
N ALA A 237 -10.92 14.80 -21.09
CA ALA A 237 -12.21 14.24 -20.71
C ALA A 237 -13.37 15.21 -21.00
N GLN A 238 -13.24 16.49 -20.67
CA GLN A 238 -14.28 17.47 -20.97
C GLN A 238 -14.48 17.63 -22.48
N ARG A 239 -13.41 17.67 -23.27
CA ARG A 239 -13.49 17.76 -24.73
C ARG A 239 -14.21 16.56 -25.33
N MET A 240 -13.82 15.35 -24.92
CA MET A 240 -14.46 14.10 -25.35
C MET A 240 -15.97 14.11 -25.07
N LEU A 241 -16.39 14.52 -23.87
CA LEU A 241 -17.81 14.57 -23.52
C LEU A 241 -18.61 15.56 -24.36
N LYS A 242 -18.01 16.72 -24.68
CA LYS A 242 -18.61 17.73 -25.56
C LYS A 242 -18.72 17.22 -26.99
N ASP A 243 -17.68 16.55 -27.52
CA ASP A 243 -17.68 15.99 -28.87
C ASP A 243 -18.70 14.84 -29.03
N MET A 244 -18.97 14.09 -27.95
CA MET A 244 -20.04 13.08 -27.90
C MET A 244 -21.45 13.67 -27.76
N ASN A 245 -21.58 15.00 -27.71
CA ASN A 245 -22.83 15.73 -27.49
C ASN A 245 -23.60 15.25 -26.23
N LEU A 246 -22.86 14.90 -25.16
CA LEU A 246 -23.44 14.43 -23.92
C LEU A 246 -23.72 15.60 -22.97
N ASN A 247 -24.86 15.54 -22.27
CA ASN A 247 -25.21 16.52 -21.26
C ASN A 247 -24.39 16.29 -19.98
N LEU A 248 -23.40 17.15 -19.73
CA LEU A 248 -22.51 17.10 -18.55
C LEU A 248 -23.28 17.10 -17.23
N THR A 249 -24.40 17.82 -17.16
CA THR A 249 -25.25 17.89 -15.95
C THR A 249 -25.93 16.57 -15.66
N GLU A 250 -26.41 15.87 -16.70
CA GLU A 250 -27.02 14.54 -16.55
C GLU A 250 -26.01 13.45 -16.20
N ILE A 251 -24.79 13.54 -16.75
CA ILE A 251 -23.71 12.62 -16.36
C ILE A 251 -23.33 12.86 -14.89
N ARG A 252 -23.28 14.12 -14.46
CA ARG A 252 -22.99 14.46 -13.06
C ARG A 252 -24.00 13.86 -12.09
N THR A 253 -25.30 13.89 -12.42
CA THR A 253 -26.35 13.35 -11.55
C THR A 253 -26.43 11.82 -11.56
N LYS A 254 -26.02 11.17 -12.66
CA LYS A 254 -26.08 9.70 -12.83
C LYS A 254 -24.79 8.97 -12.44
N ARG A 255 -23.87 9.61 -11.70
CA ARG A 255 -22.64 8.95 -11.26
C ARG A 255 -22.91 7.76 -10.36
N ALA A 256 -22.64 6.56 -10.88
CA ALA A 256 -22.74 5.31 -10.14
C ALA A 256 -21.37 4.71 -9.77
N ASN A 257 -20.28 5.46 -10.00
CA ASN A 257 -18.89 5.01 -9.90
C ASN A 257 -18.65 3.72 -10.71
N LEU A 258 -18.09 3.82 -11.90
CA LEU A 258 -17.88 2.67 -12.78
C LEU A 258 -16.58 1.90 -12.51
N ASN A 259 -15.82 2.23 -11.44
CA ASN A 259 -14.57 1.55 -11.09
C ASN A 259 -14.80 0.04 -10.88
N PRO A 260 -14.24 -0.85 -11.72
CA PRO A 260 -14.47 -2.30 -11.65
C PRO A 260 -13.84 -2.94 -10.40
N GLN A 261 -12.89 -2.28 -9.73
CA GLN A 261 -12.25 -2.80 -8.52
C GLN A 261 -13.12 -2.65 -7.26
N GLU A 262 -14.06 -1.71 -7.27
CA GLU A 262 -14.94 -1.47 -6.12
C GLU A 262 -16.24 -2.22 -6.31
N LEU A 263 -16.38 -3.38 -5.67
CA LEU A 263 -17.61 -4.18 -5.63
C LEU A 263 -18.55 -3.65 -4.54
N GLY A 264 -19.87 -3.79 -4.70
CA GLY A 264 -20.82 -3.27 -3.71
C GLY A 264 -22.04 -2.58 -4.32
N ASP A 265 -22.92 -2.08 -3.46
CA ASP A 265 -24.04 -1.25 -3.85
C ASP A 265 -23.58 0.05 -4.52
N ALA A 266 -24.33 0.57 -5.49
CA ALA A 266 -23.92 1.76 -6.24
C ALA A 266 -23.99 3.05 -5.39
N VAL A 267 -24.96 3.15 -4.48
CA VAL A 267 -25.12 4.31 -3.58
C VAL A 267 -23.99 4.33 -2.56
N GLU A 268 -23.67 3.20 -1.95
CA GLU A 268 -22.56 3.08 -0.99
C GLU A 268 -21.21 3.44 -1.64
N ARG A 269 -20.93 2.90 -2.83
CA ARG A 269 -19.71 3.21 -3.58
C ARG A 269 -19.64 4.67 -3.99
N SER A 270 -20.76 5.27 -4.42
CA SER A 270 -20.80 6.71 -4.71
C SER A 270 -20.50 7.57 -3.47
N GLY A 271 -20.87 7.08 -2.27
CA GLY A 271 -20.63 7.73 -0.99
C GLY A 271 -19.15 7.79 -0.61
N GLN A 272 -18.38 6.75 -0.92
CA GLN A 272 -16.93 6.67 -0.63
C GLN A 272 -16.13 7.73 -1.41
N TRP A 273 -16.60 8.12 -2.60
CA TRP A 273 -15.96 9.13 -3.44
C TRP A 273 -16.35 10.57 -3.10
N ARG A 274 -17.22 10.78 -2.08
CA ARG A 274 -17.56 12.13 -1.58
C ARG A 274 -16.39 12.83 -0.88
N GLN A 275 -15.30 12.13 -0.59
CA GLN A 275 -14.06 12.74 -0.09
C GLN A 275 -13.51 13.79 -1.08
N TRP A 276 -13.72 13.59 -2.39
CA TRP A 276 -13.29 14.49 -3.45
C TRP A 276 -14.46 15.40 -3.84
N GLN A 277 -14.52 16.60 -3.25
CA GLN A 277 -15.72 17.45 -3.24
C GLN A 277 -16.08 18.07 -4.59
N GLY A 278 -15.25 17.94 -5.64
CA GLY A 278 -15.63 18.39 -6.97
C GLY A 278 -14.81 17.82 -8.11
N ASN A 279 -15.48 17.47 -9.21
CA ASN A 279 -14.80 17.08 -10.45
C ASN A 279 -14.75 18.25 -11.44
N PRO A 280 -13.56 18.73 -11.83
CA PRO A 280 -13.41 19.89 -12.70
C PRO A 280 -13.98 19.68 -14.11
N VAL A 281 -14.18 18.44 -14.58
CA VAL A 281 -14.76 18.16 -15.91
C VAL A 281 -16.14 18.80 -16.08
N PHE A 282 -16.92 18.92 -14.99
CA PHE A 282 -18.27 19.47 -15.02
C PHE A 282 -18.35 20.96 -14.70
N ASP A 283 -17.22 21.61 -14.41
CA ASP A 283 -17.15 23.02 -14.07
C ASP A 283 -16.11 23.70 -14.97
N GLU A 284 -16.59 24.36 -16.01
CA GLU A 284 -15.72 25.00 -17.00
C GLU A 284 -14.82 26.07 -16.38
N THR A 285 -15.32 26.81 -15.38
CA THR A 285 -14.56 27.87 -14.72
C THR A 285 -13.44 27.25 -13.90
N LYS A 286 -13.76 26.27 -13.05
CA LYS A 286 -12.77 25.56 -12.23
C LYS A 286 -11.73 24.85 -13.09
N LEU A 287 -12.14 24.26 -14.21
CA LEU A 287 -11.19 23.62 -15.13
C LEU A 287 -10.25 24.64 -15.77
N LYS A 288 -10.75 25.80 -16.21
CA LYS A 288 -9.91 26.87 -16.77
C LYS A 288 -8.90 27.39 -15.75
N GLU A 289 -9.32 27.60 -14.51
CA GLU A 289 -8.43 28.01 -13.41
C GLU A 289 -7.34 26.97 -13.14
N MET A 290 -7.73 25.68 -13.09
CA MET A 290 -6.79 24.57 -12.88
C MET A 290 -5.77 24.45 -14.02
N VAL A 291 -6.22 24.64 -15.27
CA VAL A 291 -5.33 24.68 -16.45
C VAL A 291 -4.36 25.85 -16.37
N ALA A 292 -4.85 27.06 -16.07
CA ALA A 292 -4.00 28.25 -15.98
C ALA A 292 -2.91 28.07 -14.90
N SER A 293 -3.31 27.62 -13.70
CA SER A 293 -2.36 27.35 -12.61
C SER A 293 -1.36 26.24 -12.95
N GLY A 294 -1.81 25.16 -13.59
CA GLY A 294 -0.95 24.06 -14.00
C GLY A 294 0.08 24.47 -15.05
N VAL A 295 -0.34 25.24 -16.06
CA VAL A 295 0.54 25.77 -17.11
C VAL A 295 1.55 26.77 -16.54
N GLU A 296 1.12 27.67 -15.64
CA GLU A 296 2.01 28.61 -14.96
C GLU A 296 3.07 27.88 -14.10
N LYS A 297 2.65 26.83 -13.39
CA LYS A 297 3.57 26.02 -12.58
C LYS A 297 4.56 25.22 -13.44
N LEU A 298 4.12 24.66 -14.56
CA LEU A 298 5.05 24.02 -15.52
C LEU A 298 6.03 25.04 -16.10
N ALA A 299 5.59 26.26 -16.38
CA ALA A 299 6.47 27.32 -16.86
C ALA A 299 7.54 27.69 -15.82
N SER A 300 7.22 27.72 -14.53
CA SER A 300 8.19 27.98 -13.46
C SER A 300 9.13 26.81 -13.18
N MET A 301 8.77 25.59 -13.58
CA MET A 301 9.61 24.39 -13.50
C MET A 301 10.55 24.23 -14.70
N ARG A 302 10.44 25.08 -15.73
CA ARG A 302 11.26 24.98 -16.94
C ARG A 302 12.70 25.42 -16.66
N ASN A 303 13.65 24.61 -17.10
CA ASN A 303 15.07 24.94 -17.00
C ASN A 303 15.47 26.03 -18.00
N GLY A 304 16.63 26.66 -17.79
CA GLY A 304 17.13 27.74 -18.65
C GLY A 304 17.43 27.32 -20.09
N ASP A 305 17.64 26.02 -20.33
CA ASP A 305 17.85 25.43 -21.65
C ASP A 305 16.54 25.15 -22.42
N GLY A 306 15.38 25.40 -21.80
CA GLY A 306 14.06 25.22 -22.40
C GLY A 306 13.42 23.86 -22.13
N GLY A 307 14.14 22.89 -21.54
CA GLY A 307 13.62 21.57 -21.17
C GLY A 307 13.09 21.48 -19.73
N TRP A 308 12.69 20.27 -19.33
CA TRP A 308 12.21 19.96 -17.98
C TRP A 308 12.93 18.75 -17.37
N GLY A 309 13.20 18.84 -16.07
CA GLY A 309 13.62 17.72 -15.24
C GLY A 309 12.46 17.08 -14.47
N TRP A 310 12.78 16.11 -13.62
CA TRP A 310 11.81 15.39 -12.78
C TRP A 310 11.19 16.31 -11.73
N PHE A 311 12.00 17.24 -11.21
CA PHE A 311 11.63 18.24 -10.22
C PHE A 311 11.96 19.65 -10.72
N SER A 312 11.86 20.63 -9.83
CA SER A 312 12.42 21.97 -10.04
C SER A 312 13.31 22.34 -8.86
N GLY A 313 14.37 23.11 -9.12
CA GLY A 313 15.29 23.54 -8.10
C GLY A 313 16.72 23.73 -8.61
N HIS A 314 17.59 24.17 -7.71
CA HIS A 314 19.00 24.36 -8.04
C HIS A 314 19.67 23.03 -8.37
N GLY A 315 20.34 22.97 -9.54
CA GLY A 315 21.06 21.79 -10.00
C GLY A 315 20.22 20.79 -10.80
N GLU A 316 18.92 21.06 -11.00
CA GLU A 316 18.07 20.26 -11.87
C GLU A 316 18.55 20.33 -13.32
N LYS A 317 18.41 19.22 -14.05
CA LYS A 317 18.75 19.13 -15.47
C LYS A 317 17.56 18.66 -16.28
N SER A 318 17.49 19.13 -17.51
CA SER A 318 16.48 18.68 -18.45
C SER A 318 16.71 17.21 -18.82
N TYR A 319 15.63 16.44 -18.85
CA TYR A 319 15.63 15.01 -19.12
C TYR A 319 14.72 14.72 -20.32
N PRO A 320 15.13 13.89 -21.30
CA PRO A 320 14.38 13.68 -22.54
C PRO A 320 12.97 13.15 -22.31
N HIS A 321 12.80 12.16 -21.42
CA HIS A 321 11.47 11.63 -21.10
C HIS A 321 10.55 12.73 -20.55
N THR A 322 10.98 13.43 -19.50
CA THR A 322 10.12 14.41 -18.83
C THR A 322 9.83 15.60 -19.73
N THR A 323 10.81 16.06 -20.50
CA THR A 323 10.61 17.11 -21.51
C THR A 323 9.61 16.66 -22.58
N ALA A 324 9.73 15.43 -23.10
CA ALA A 324 8.79 14.89 -24.08
C ALA A 324 7.37 14.75 -23.51
N VAL A 325 7.23 14.27 -22.26
CA VAL A 325 5.94 14.16 -21.57
C VAL A 325 5.27 15.53 -21.42
N VAL A 326 6.02 16.55 -20.99
CA VAL A 326 5.50 17.92 -20.85
C VAL A 326 5.09 18.50 -22.21
N VAL A 327 5.97 18.43 -23.22
CA VAL A 327 5.67 18.94 -24.57
C VAL A 327 4.44 18.24 -25.16
N HIS A 328 4.39 16.90 -25.10
CA HIS A 328 3.26 16.12 -25.61
C HIS A 328 1.96 16.46 -24.88
N GLY A 329 1.99 16.52 -23.54
CA GLY A 329 0.81 16.84 -22.74
C GLY A 329 0.30 18.26 -23.01
N LEU A 330 1.20 19.24 -23.13
CA LEU A 330 0.83 20.63 -23.48
C LEU A 330 0.26 20.73 -24.89
N LEU A 331 0.81 20.01 -25.88
CA LEU A 331 0.25 19.94 -27.23
C LEU A 331 -1.15 19.31 -27.23
N THR A 332 -1.33 18.22 -26.48
CA THR A 332 -2.62 17.54 -26.35
C THR A 332 -3.64 18.43 -25.64
N GLY A 333 -3.23 19.11 -24.57
CA GLY A 333 -4.04 20.10 -23.87
C GLY A 333 -4.48 21.23 -24.79
N LYS A 334 -3.54 21.79 -25.58
CA LYS A 334 -3.82 22.86 -26.55
C LYS A 334 -4.83 22.40 -27.61
N ALA A 335 -4.65 21.19 -28.16
CA ALA A 335 -5.60 20.60 -29.11
C ALA A 335 -7.01 20.39 -28.51
N ALA A 336 -7.08 20.09 -27.21
CA ALA A 336 -8.33 19.97 -26.47
C ALA A 336 -8.91 21.32 -25.97
N GLY A 337 -8.25 22.45 -26.26
CA GLY A 337 -8.73 23.81 -25.96
C GLY A 337 -8.12 24.49 -24.74
N ALA A 338 -7.05 23.95 -24.15
CA ALA A 338 -6.31 24.60 -23.08
C ALA A 338 -5.50 25.81 -23.60
N SER A 339 -5.44 26.88 -22.81
CA SER A 339 -4.55 28.01 -23.08
C SER A 339 -3.11 27.64 -22.72
N VAL A 340 -2.24 27.53 -23.71
CA VAL A 340 -0.82 27.14 -23.56
C VAL A 340 0.06 28.19 -24.23
N ASN A 341 1.18 28.53 -23.59
CA ASN A 341 2.15 29.49 -24.12
C ASN A 341 3.01 28.86 -25.25
N ASP A 342 2.99 29.47 -26.44
CA ASP A 342 3.72 28.97 -27.61
C ASP A 342 5.25 29.03 -27.46
N GLY A 343 5.78 30.01 -26.73
CA GLY A 343 7.21 30.10 -26.44
C GLY A 343 7.69 28.97 -25.52
N MET A 344 6.83 28.50 -24.61
CA MET A 344 7.12 27.35 -23.75
C MET A 344 7.21 26.06 -24.58
N LEU A 345 6.25 25.83 -25.48
CA LEU A 345 6.26 24.68 -26.40
C LEU A 345 7.47 24.72 -27.34
N THR A 346 7.74 25.87 -27.95
CA THR A 346 8.85 26.04 -28.89
C THR A 346 10.19 25.75 -28.22
N GLY A 347 10.40 26.22 -26.99
CA GLY A 347 11.62 25.93 -26.23
C GLY A 347 11.80 24.44 -25.92
N GLY A 348 10.74 23.76 -25.49
CA GLY A 348 10.78 22.32 -25.21
C GLY A 348 11.04 21.48 -26.47
N ILE A 349 10.40 21.83 -27.59
CA ILE A 349 10.63 21.16 -28.88
C ILE A 349 12.07 21.38 -29.34
N ALA A 350 12.58 22.61 -29.27
CA ALA A 350 13.95 22.91 -29.65
C ALA A 350 14.98 22.13 -28.80
N TRP A 351 14.73 22.01 -27.49
CA TRP A 351 15.56 21.19 -26.61
C TRP A 351 15.54 19.70 -27.02
N LEU A 352 14.36 19.15 -27.31
CA LEU A 352 14.23 17.75 -27.74
C LEU A 352 14.92 17.49 -29.08
N SER A 353 14.79 18.40 -30.05
CA SER A 353 15.49 18.28 -31.34
C SER A 353 17.00 18.35 -31.16
N ALA A 354 17.51 19.26 -30.31
CA ALA A 354 18.93 19.35 -30.02
C ALA A 354 19.46 18.07 -29.32
N TYR A 355 18.67 17.51 -28.40
CA TYR A 355 19.00 16.24 -27.75
C TYR A 355 19.02 15.08 -28.77
N GLU A 356 18.02 14.98 -29.65
CA GLU A 356 17.97 13.99 -30.72
C GLU A 356 19.21 14.09 -31.62
N ASP A 357 19.57 15.29 -32.09
CA ASP A 357 20.76 15.52 -32.90
C ASP A 357 22.04 15.06 -32.19
N GLU A 358 22.17 15.34 -30.88
CA GLU A 358 23.30 14.89 -30.07
C GLU A 358 23.37 13.36 -30.00
N GLN A 359 22.24 12.69 -29.76
CA GLN A 359 22.18 11.23 -29.69
C GLN A 359 22.47 10.57 -31.05
N VAL A 360 21.94 11.13 -32.15
CA VAL A 360 22.24 10.67 -33.50
C VAL A 360 23.73 10.82 -33.82
N GLN A 361 24.35 11.93 -33.44
CA GLN A 361 25.80 12.12 -33.58
C GLN A 361 26.59 11.11 -32.74
N ALA A 362 26.13 10.79 -31.52
CA ALA A 362 26.76 9.76 -30.69
C ALA A 362 26.70 8.38 -31.34
N LEU A 363 25.55 8.00 -31.92
CA LEU A 363 25.39 6.75 -32.66
C LEU A 363 26.29 6.68 -33.90
N ASN A 364 26.37 7.75 -34.68
CA ASN A 364 27.26 7.82 -35.85
C ASN A 364 28.73 7.68 -35.45
N ARG A 365 29.15 8.37 -34.37
CA ARG A 365 30.51 8.23 -33.82
C ARG A 365 30.81 6.81 -33.35
N PHE A 366 29.82 6.12 -32.78
CA PHE A 366 29.95 4.72 -32.39
C PHE A 366 30.16 3.81 -33.60
N ALA A 367 29.33 3.96 -34.65
CA ALA A 367 29.47 3.19 -35.89
C ALA A 367 30.84 3.40 -36.55
N ASP A 368 31.29 4.65 -36.67
CA ASP A 368 32.62 5.00 -37.20
C ASP A 368 33.76 4.35 -36.39
N ARG A 369 33.60 4.28 -35.06
CA ARG A 369 34.58 3.63 -34.16
C ARG A 369 34.60 2.12 -34.38
N GLU A 370 33.44 1.47 -34.54
CA GLU A 370 33.38 0.05 -34.83
C GLU A 370 34.06 -0.29 -36.16
N GLU A 371 33.85 0.52 -37.20
CA GLU A 371 34.54 0.33 -38.50
C GLU A 371 36.06 0.49 -38.38
N LYS A 372 36.53 1.55 -37.71
CA LYS A 372 37.96 1.78 -37.47
C LYS A 372 38.60 0.66 -36.65
N THR A 373 37.87 0.14 -35.66
CA THR A 373 38.33 -0.98 -34.83
C THR A 373 38.45 -2.26 -35.66
N LYS A 374 37.47 -2.55 -36.52
CA LYS A 374 37.53 -3.68 -37.49
C LYS A 374 38.69 -3.53 -38.48
N ALA A 375 39.06 -2.31 -38.84
CA ALA A 375 40.20 -2.00 -39.69
C ALA A 375 41.57 -2.00 -38.96
N GLY A 376 41.61 -2.32 -37.66
CA GLY A 376 42.85 -2.38 -36.87
C GLY A 376 43.40 -1.02 -36.42
N ILE A 377 42.60 0.06 -36.53
CA ILE A 377 43.00 1.41 -36.13
C ILE A 377 42.60 1.66 -34.66
N THR A 378 43.58 1.98 -33.81
CA THR A 378 43.32 2.28 -32.39
C THR A 378 42.71 3.68 -32.22
N VAL A 379 41.45 3.74 -31.76
CA VAL A 379 40.76 5.00 -31.44
C VAL A 379 40.92 5.27 -29.93
N LYS A 380 41.64 6.35 -29.56
CA LYS A 380 41.75 6.77 -28.15
C LYS A 380 40.40 7.34 -27.68
N PRO A 381 39.93 6.98 -26.48
CA PRO A 381 38.74 7.61 -25.91
C PRO A 381 39.02 9.09 -25.61
N SER A 382 38.15 9.98 -26.09
CA SER A 382 38.20 11.40 -25.71
C SER A 382 37.50 11.59 -24.36
N GLU A 383 38.17 12.24 -23.40
CA GLU A 383 37.79 12.39 -21.98
C GLU A 383 36.43 13.09 -21.69
N VAL A 384 35.66 13.50 -22.70
CA VAL A 384 34.41 14.25 -22.51
C VAL A 384 33.16 13.48 -22.98
N GLN A 385 33.29 12.38 -23.72
CA GLN A 385 32.16 11.78 -24.46
C GLN A 385 31.76 10.36 -24.04
N GLU A 386 32.37 9.80 -22.99
CA GLU A 386 32.10 8.41 -22.55
C GLU A 386 30.98 8.27 -21.50
N LYS A 387 30.20 9.32 -21.24
CA LYS A 387 29.03 9.26 -20.35
C LYS A 387 27.78 9.75 -21.06
N ALA A 388 27.28 8.95 -21.99
CA ALA A 388 25.89 8.98 -22.42
C ALA A 388 25.32 7.57 -22.27
#